data_AF-A0A943IKD3-F1
#
_entry.id   AF-A0A943IKD3-F1
#
_cell.length_a   1.000
_cell.length_b   1.000
_cell.length_c   1.000
_cell.angle_alpha   90.00
_cell.angle_beta   90.00
_cell.angle_gamma   90.00
#
_symmetry.space_group_name_H-M   'P 1'
#
loop_
_entity.id
_entity.type
_entity.pdbx_description
1 polymer ?
#
loop_
_entity_poly.entity_id
_entity_poly.type
_entity_poly.pdbx_seq_one_letter_code
_entity_poly.pdbx_strand_id
1 'polypeptide(L)'
;MALFLFACEVKHMDYNEEYIELLKRSLAGENETVRLYLAVMALAPDSAIPKLLEVMTDELDHIAVIGDLLTEAVSGQSAGQEELVPGVE
;
A
#
# COMPACT_ATOMS: atom_id res chain seq x y z
N MET A 1 -36.76 -32.84 -21.73
CA MET A 1 -36.83 -31.91 -20.59
C MET A 1 -35.41 -31.45 -20.33
N ALA A 2 -35.04 -30.32 -20.91
CA ALA A 2 -33.68 -29.77 -20.80
C ALA A 2 -33.57 -29.04 -19.45
N LEU A 3 -32.92 -29.67 -18.46
CA LEU A 3 -32.49 -28.96 -17.27
C LEU A 3 -31.18 -28.24 -17.61
N PHE A 4 -31.32 -26.96 -17.96
CA PHE A 4 -30.24 -25.98 -17.96
C PHE A 4 -29.79 -25.81 -16.50
N LEU A 5 -28.67 -26.42 -16.12
CA LEU A 5 -28.00 -26.11 -14.86
C LEU A 5 -27.15 -24.85 -15.09
N PHE A 6 -27.70 -23.72 -14.65
CA PHE A 6 -26.96 -22.48 -14.50
C PHE A 6 -25.96 -22.68 -13.35
N ALA A 7 -24.73 -23.08 -13.67
CA ALA A 7 -23.64 -23.04 -12.72
C ALA A 7 -23.34 -21.57 -12.44
N CYS A 8 -23.77 -21.08 -11.29
CA CYS A 8 -23.23 -19.85 -10.72
C CYS A 8 -21.75 -20.14 -10.45
N GLU A 9 -20.85 -19.59 -11.26
CA GLU A 9 -19.41 -19.65 -11.02
C GLU A 9 -19.13 -18.98 -9.67
N VAL A 10 -18.97 -19.79 -8.63
CA VAL A 10 -18.27 -19.34 -7.42
C VAL A 10 -16.83 -19.16 -7.85
N LYS A 11 -16.42 -17.91 -8.12
CA LYS A 11 -15.00 -17.58 -8.30
C LYS A 11 -14.28 -17.95 -7.00
N HIS A 12 -13.63 -19.10 -6.99
CA HIS A 12 -12.55 -19.36 -6.04
C HIS A 12 -11.42 -18.39 -6.41
N MET A 13 -11.46 -17.19 -5.84
CA MET A 13 -10.29 -16.30 -5.86
C MET A 13 -9.21 -16.98 -5.02
N ASP A 14 -8.02 -17.11 -5.59
CA ASP A 14 -6.85 -17.53 -4.82
C ASP A 14 -6.60 -16.46 -3.75
N TYR A 15 -6.57 -16.86 -2.48
CA TYR A 15 -6.29 -15.96 -1.36
C TYR A 15 -5.01 -15.13 -1.59
N ASN A 16 -4.04 -15.70 -2.32
CA ASN A 16 -2.82 -15.00 -2.68
C ASN A 16 -3.05 -13.84 -3.68
N GLU A 17 -3.95 -14.01 -4.65
CA GLU A 17 -4.29 -12.96 -5.62
C GLU A 17 -5.00 -11.79 -4.94
N GLU A 18 -5.95 -12.07 -4.04
CA GLU A 18 -6.67 -11.03 -3.29
C GLU A 18 -5.71 -10.28 -2.35
N TYR A 19 -4.81 -10.98 -1.68
CA TYR A 19 -3.79 -10.37 -0.83
C TYR A 19 -2.87 -9.43 -1.62
N ILE A 20 -2.36 -9.88 -2.77
CA ILE A 20 -1.52 -9.06 -3.66
C ILE A 20 -2.28 -7.83 -4.16
N GLU A 21 -3.56 -7.96 -4.52
CA GLU A 21 -4.37 -6.82 -4.95
C GLU A 21 -4.62 -5.82 -3.83
N LEU A 22 -4.83 -6.28 -2.59
CA LEU A 22 -4.93 -5.39 -1.44
C LEU A 22 -3.62 -4.63 -1.19
N LEU A 23 -2.47 -5.31 -1.22
CA LEU A 23 -1.16 -4.67 -1.08
C LEU A 23 -0.91 -3.61 -2.15
N LYS A 24 -1.23 -3.89 -3.43
CA LYS A 24 -1.12 -2.91 -4.52
C LYS A 24 -1.97 -1.68 -4.25
N ARG A 25 -3.21 -1.86 -3.80
CA ARG A 25 -4.14 -0.76 -3.51
C ARG A 25 -3.69 0.06 -2.31
N SER A 26 -3.21 -0.59 -1.25
CA SER A 26 -2.65 0.09 -0.08
C SER A 26 -1.41 0.91 -0.48
N LEU A 27 -0.46 0.32 -1.21
CA LEU A 27 0.73 1.04 -1.68
C LEU A 27 0.37 2.26 -2.55
N ALA A 28 -0.62 2.12 -3.43
CA ALA A 28 -1.11 3.24 -4.23
C ALA A 28 -1.77 4.33 -3.37
N GLY A 29 -2.51 3.93 -2.33
CA GLY A 29 -3.12 4.83 -1.35
C GLY A 29 -2.08 5.67 -0.61
N GLU A 30 -1.04 5.04 -0.05
CA GLU A 30 0.00 5.80 0.67
C GLU A 30 0.77 6.76 -0.24
N ASN A 31 1.02 6.36 -1.50
CA ASN A 31 1.61 7.25 -2.50
C ASN A 31 0.71 8.46 -2.82
N GLU A 32 -0.61 8.28 -2.85
CA GLU A 32 -1.56 9.38 -3.02
C GLU A 32 -1.58 10.31 -1.80
N THR A 33 -1.55 9.74 -0.60
CA THR A 33 -1.47 10.49 0.66
C THR A 33 -0.21 11.36 0.71
N VAL A 34 0.97 10.81 0.38
CA VAL A 34 2.22 11.58 0.30
C VAL A 34 2.08 12.76 -0.68
N ARG A 35 1.51 12.53 -1.88
CA ARG A 35 1.29 13.61 -2.86
C ARG A 35 0.38 14.70 -2.33
N LEU A 36 -0.68 14.31 -1.60
CA LEU A 36 -1.60 15.26 -0.98
C LEU A 36 -0.88 16.07 0.12
N TYR A 37 -0.08 15.44 0.97
CA TYR A 37 0.67 16.15 2.02
C TYR A 37 1.72 17.11 1.46
N LEU A 38 2.37 16.78 0.34
CA LEU A 38 3.23 17.73 -0.37
C LEU A 38 2.44 18.98 -0.81
N ALA A 39 1.24 18.79 -1.37
CA ALA A 39 0.38 19.90 -1.78
C ALA A 39 -0.13 20.71 -0.58
N VAL A 40 -0.46 20.06 0.54
CA VAL A 40 -0.85 20.72 1.79
C VAL A 40 0.30 21.58 2.32
N MET A 41 1.52 21.03 2.39
CA MET A 41 2.70 21.77 2.86
C MET A 41 3.03 22.99 2.00
N ALA A 42 2.73 22.95 0.70
CA ALA A 42 2.91 24.11 -0.17
C ALA A 42 2.03 25.31 0.19
N LEU A 43 0.95 25.10 0.94
CA LEU A 43 -0.03 26.12 1.34
C LEU A 43 -0.11 26.33 2.86
N ALA A 44 0.54 25.47 3.64
CA ALA A 44 0.46 25.48 5.09
C ALA A 44 1.26 26.67 5.69
N PRO A 45 0.83 27.21 6.84
CA PRO A 45 1.68 28.13 7.59
C PRO A 45 2.93 27.40 8.10
N ASP A 46 4.05 28.12 8.20
CA ASP A 46 5.35 27.56 8.63
C ASP A 46 5.27 26.79 9.95
N SER A 47 4.40 27.22 10.88
CA SER A 47 4.19 26.57 12.17
C SER A 47 3.61 25.16 12.08
N ALA A 48 2.95 24.81 10.97
CA ALA A 48 2.36 23.49 10.76
C ALA A 48 3.31 22.51 10.06
N ILE A 49 4.35 23.01 9.38
CA ILE A 49 5.28 22.20 8.57
C ILE A 49 5.94 21.06 9.37
N PRO A 50 6.46 21.27 10.61
CA PRO A 50 7.08 20.19 11.35
C PRO A 50 6.14 18.99 11.58
N LYS A 51 4.87 19.27 11.91
CA LYS A 51 3.88 18.21 12.13
C LYS A 51 3.50 17.50 10.82
N LEU A 52 3.40 18.24 9.71
CA LEU A 52 3.13 17.64 8.40
C LEU A 52 4.29 16.78 7.88
N LEU A 53 5.53 17.16 8.20
CA LEU A 53 6.70 16.33 7.91
C LEU A 53 6.70 15.04 8.73
N GLU A 54 6.35 15.09 10.02
CA GLU A 54 6.19 13.87 10.84
C GLU A 54 5.16 12.92 10.23
N VAL A 55 3.97 13.42 9.89
CA VAL A 55 2.92 12.57 9.28
C VAL A 55 3.37 12.04 7.91
N MET A 56 4.10 12.83 7.12
CA MET A 56 4.66 12.34 5.85
C MET A 56 5.71 11.23 6.05
N THR A 57 6.51 11.30 7.12
CA THR A 57 7.44 10.23 7.47
C THR A 57 6.70 8.92 7.71
N ASP A 58 5.61 8.94 8.49
CA ASP A 58 4.80 7.74 8.73
C ASP A 58 4.33 7.08 7.41
N GLU A 59 3.89 7.89 6.42
CA GLU A 59 3.45 7.33 5.13
C GLU A 59 4.59 6.80 4.27
N LEU A 60 5.81 7.34 4.39
CA LEU A 60 6.98 6.80 3.72
C LEU A 60 7.40 5.46 4.33
N ASP A 61 7.24 5.31 5.65
CA ASP A 61 7.49 4.07 6.36
C ASP A 61 6.47 3.00 5.93
N HIS A 62 5.18 3.37 5.84
CA HIS A 62 4.14 2.49 5.28
C HIS A 62 4.46 2.04 3.85
N ILE A 63 4.96 2.95 3.00
CA ILE A 63 5.38 2.62 1.62
C ILE A 63 6.53 1.60 1.63
N ALA A 64 7.51 1.74 2.52
CA ALA A 64 8.63 0.81 2.63
C ALA A 64 8.13 -0.60 3.02
N VAL A 65 7.31 -0.70 4.07
CA VAL A 65 6.77 -1.97 4.57
C VAL A 65 5.86 -2.64 3.54
N ILE A 66 4.86 -1.90 3.00
CA ILE A 66 3.91 -2.46 2.03
C ILE A 66 4.63 -2.83 0.73
N GLY A 67 5.62 -2.03 0.30
CA GLY A 67 6.44 -2.33 -0.87
C GLY A 67 7.24 -3.62 -0.72
N ASP A 68 7.80 -3.87 0.46
CA ASP A 68 8.54 -5.10 0.74
C ASP A 68 7.62 -6.32 0.79
N LEU A 69 6.48 -6.21 1.48
CA LEU A 69 5.45 -7.26 1.53
C LEU A 69 4.92 -7.60 0.14
N LEU A 70 4.69 -6.59 -0.71
CA LEU A 70 4.27 -6.81 -2.09
C LEU A 70 5.35 -7.52 -2.88
N THR A 71 6.62 -7.14 -2.70
CA THR A 71 7.75 -7.77 -3.38
C THR A 71 7.90 -9.23 -2.96
N GLU A 72 7.78 -9.53 -1.68
CA GLU A 72 7.82 -10.90 -1.16
C GLU A 72 6.63 -11.71 -1.70
N ALA A 73 5.42 -11.16 -1.68
CA ALA A 73 4.22 -11.86 -2.16
C ALA A 73 4.30 -12.21 -3.67
N VAL A 74 4.90 -11.36 -4.50
CA VAL A 74 5.00 -11.60 -5.96
C VAL A 74 6.22 -12.41 -6.37
N SER A 75 7.31 -12.35 -5.60
CA SER A 75 8.61 -12.93 -5.99
C SER A 75 9.08 -14.09 -5.10
N GLY A 76 8.49 -14.25 -3.91
CA GLY A 76 8.94 -15.15 -2.86
C GLY A 76 10.20 -14.67 -2.13
N GLN A 77 10.62 -13.41 -2.34
CA GLN A 77 11.79 -12.80 -1.72
C GLN A 77 11.50 -11.37 -1.27
N SER A 78 11.91 -11.02 -0.06
CA SER A 78 11.93 -9.64 0.42
C SER A 78 13.00 -8.82 -0.34
N ALA A 79 12.74 -7.53 -0.55
CA ALA A 79 13.70 -6.56 -1.06
C ALA A 79 14.46 -5.82 0.06
N GLY A 80 14.20 -6.16 1.33
CA GLY A 80 14.81 -5.58 2.51
C GLY A 80 14.56 -4.08 2.66
N GLN A 81 13.45 -3.55 2.13
CA GLN A 81 13.24 -2.09 2.11
C GLN A 81 13.10 -1.49 3.50
N GLU A 82 12.42 -2.20 4.41
CA GLU A 82 12.26 -1.80 5.81
C GLU A 82 13.62 -1.58 6.50
N GLU A 83 14.55 -2.52 6.31
CA GLU A 83 15.89 -2.46 6.93
C GLU A 83 16.77 -1.30 6.42
N LEU A 84 16.43 -0.74 5.25
CA LEU A 84 17.19 0.35 4.62
C LEU A 84 16.70 1.74 5.02
N VAL A 85 15.54 1.85 5.69
CA VAL A 85 14.95 3.13 6.11
C VAL A 85 15.06 3.25 7.64
N PRO A 86 15.95 4.11 8.16
CA PRO A 86 16.11 4.25 9.61
C PRO A 86 14.84 4.78 10.27
N GLY A 87 14.37 4.06 11.30
CA GLY A 87 13.22 4.50 12.12
C GLY A 87 11.88 3.86 11.76
N VAL A 88 11.83 3.02 10.72
CA VAL A 88 10.71 2.12 10.49
C VAL A 88 10.74 1.01 11.56
N GLU A 89 9.68 0.88 12.35
CA GLU A 89 9.47 -0.19 13.37
C GLU A 89 8.12 -0.90 13.18
#